data_AF-A0A7C3MKT5-F1
#
_entry.id   AF-A0A7C3MKT5-F1
#
_cell.length_a   1.000
_cell.length_b   1.000
_cell.length_c   1.000
_cell.angle_alpha   90.00
_cell.angle_beta   90.00
_cell.angle_gamma   90.00
#
_symmetry.space_group_name_H-M   'P 1'
#
loop_
_entity.id
_entity.type
_entity.pdbx_description
1 polymer ?
#
loop_
_entity_poly.entity_id
_entity_poly.type
_entity_poly.pdbx_seq_one_letter_code
_entity_poly.pdbx_strand_id
1 'polypeptide(L)'
;MKCGPKPTVTTRAAQLVLALTFVCTLGPALARAQGPDDDWVAVGHGNPQHPSEVQNDSSAARGGRANGASQIVIACGERARPARPPYTNIMATLNSIWGTHARIYQSLAPTGPHARRGGCIFYNRKFLGFLTRKWMGIRNPEDVRPMLYAIFAHELGHLVHHDLSPARANVPIEQRELEADRFAGYTLWQLSIRFDAEELATYYRVVGDDFFGARNNHGSGKQRAQAFEDGYDLARMGLPESNGQPAAGLSAP
;
A
#
# COMPACT_ATOMS: atom_id res chain seq x y z
N MET A 1 -18.63 72.24 -12.01
CA MET A 1 -17.51 71.48 -11.39
C MET A 1 -16.83 70.65 -12.48
N LYS A 2 -15.50 70.64 -12.47
CA LYS A 2 -14.61 70.23 -13.57
C LYS A 2 -14.57 68.71 -13.73
N CYS A 3 -14.46 68.27 -14.99
CA CYS A 3 -14.15 66.90 -15.39
C CYS A 3 -12.72 66.50 -14.97
N GLY A 4 -12.59 65.28 -14.45
CA GLY A 4 -11.41 64.43 -14.41
C GLY A 4 -11.95 63.00 -14.16
N PRO A 5 -11.38 61.89 -14.68
CA PRO A 5 -9.95 61.62 -14.80
C PRO A 5 -9.57 60.87 -16.11
N LYS A 6 -8.28 60.51 -16.25
CA LYS A 6 -7.82 59.16 -16.70
C LYS A 6 -6.28 59.09 -16.71
N PRO A 7 -5.65 58.29 -15.83
CA PRO A 7 -4.31 57.81 -16.05
C PRO A 7 -4.32 56.46 -16.77
N THR A 8 -3.72 56.50 -17.96
CA THR A 8 -2.65 55.65 -18.48
C THR A 8 -2.70 54.13 -18.26
N VAL A 9 -2.91 53.43 -19.38
CA VAL A 9 -2.65 52.01 -19.63
C VAL A 9 -1.14 51.74 -19.56
N THR A 10 -0.71 50.81 -18.71
CA THR A 10 0.64 50.23 -18.77
C THR A 10 0.60 48.86 -19.44
N THR A 11 1.40 48.77 -20.49
CA THR A 11 1.54 47.69 -21.46
C THR A 11 2.23 46.47 -20.85
N ARG A 12 1.66 45.30 -21.10
CA ARG A 12 2.28 43.98 -20.90
C ARG A 12 3.44 43.78 -21.88
N ALA A 13 4.58 43.29 -21.42
CA ALA A 13 5.46 42.39 -22.18
C ALA A 13 6.58 41.86 -21.29
N ALA A 14 6.64 40.54 -21.10
CA ALA A 14 7.89 39.83 -20.88
C ALA A 14 7.73 38.41 -21.43
N GLN A 15 8.57 38.11 -22.41
CA GLN A 15 8.61 36.92 -23.24
C GLN A 15 9.23 35.75 -22.47
N LEU A 16 8.75 34.53 -22.76
CA LEU A 16 9.28 33.29 -22.20
C LEU A 16 9.76 32.42 -23.37
N VAL A 17 11.08 32.23 -23.46
CA VAL A 17 11.72 31.23 -24.31
C VAL A 17 12.91 30.68 -23.54
N LEU A 18 12.90 29.38 -23.21
CA LEU A 18 14.05 28.52 -23.44
C LEU A 18 13.65 27.05 -23.33
N ALA A 19 13.82 26.34 -24.45
CA ALA A 19 13.83 24.88 -24.52
C ALA A 19 15.28 24.41 -24.37
N LEU A 20 15.51 23.32 -23.63
CA LEU A 20 16.75 22.55 -23.75
C LEU A 20 16.46 21.06 -23.57
N THR A 21 16.57 20.35 -24.68
CA THR A 21 16.69 18.89 -24.79
C THR A 21 18.10 18.43 -24.44
N PHE A 22 18.23 17.36 -23.68
CA PHE A 22 19.47 16.58 -23.59
C PHE A 22 19.14 15.08 -23.73
N VAL A 23 19.84 14.43 -24.67
CA VAL A 23 19.73 13.02 -25.04
C VAL A 23 21.10 12.36 -24.81
N CYS A 24 21.11 11.01 -24.67
CA CYS A 24 22.23 10.06 -24.65
C CYS A 24 22.79 9.74 -23.24
N THR A 25 23.04 8.50 -22.79
CA THR A 25 23.28 7.18 -23.43
C THR A 25 23.03 6.00 -22.46
N LEU A 26 22.70 4.83 -23.03
CA LEU A 26 22.64 3.50 -22.41
C LEU A 26 24.01 2.90 -22.02
N GLY A 27 24.03 2.04 -20.99
CA GLY A 27 25.05 1.02 -20.76
C GLY A 27 24.58 -0.03 -19.73
N PRO A 28 24.66 -1.35 -19.99
CA PRO A 28 24.13 -2.38 -19.09
C PRO A 28 25.20 -2.86 -18.09
N ALA A 29 24.81 -3.07 -16.83
CA ALA A 29 25.57 -3.89 -15.89
C ALA A 29 24.60 -4.81 -15.13
N LEU A 30 24.48 -6.03 -15.64
CA LEU A 30 23.94 -7.18 -14.91
C LEU A 30 24.90 -7.54 -13.78
N ALA A 31 24.51 -7.25 -12.54
CA ALA A 31 25.12 -7.85 -11.36
C ALA A 31 24.03 -8.63 -10.62
N ARG A 32 24.00 -9.94 -10.84
CA ARG A 32 23.16 -10.90 -10.14
C ARG A 32 23.79 -11.12 -8.76
N ALA A 33 23.32 -10.39 -7.74
CA ALA A 33 23.70 -10.66 -6.36
C ALA A 33 22.86 -11.83 -5.85
N GLN A 34 23.44 -13.04 -5.88
CA GLN A 34 23.01 -14.15 -5.02
C GLN A 34 23.47 -13.82 -3.60
N GLY A 35 22.51 -13.60 -2.70
CA GLY A 35 22.73 -13.50 -1.25
C GLY A 35 22.27 -14.78 -0.55
N PRO A 36 22.80 -15.08 0.64
CA PRO A 36 22.89 -16.44 1.18
C PRO A 36 21.64 -16.87 1.97
N ASP A 37 21.36 -18.17 1.87
CA ASP A 37 20.70 -19.06 2.83
C ASP A 37 19.27 -18.70 3.28
N ASP A 38 18.33 -19.08 2.42
CA ASP A 38 16.92 -19.28 2.70
C ASP A 38 16.71 -20.57 3.53
N ASP A 39 17.03 -20.53 4.83
CA ASP A 39 16.59 -21.55 5.79
C ASP A 39 15.09 -21.36 6.11
N TRP A 40 14.23 -21.89 5.24
CA TRP A 40 12.79 -21.98 5.50
C TRP A 40 12.39 -23.37 5.98
N VAL A 41 11.84 -23.45 7.18
CA VAL A 41 11.09 -24.62 7.63
C VAL A 41 9.75 -24.61 6.88
N ALA A 42 9.60 -25.54 5.94
CA ALA A 42 8.31 -25.84 5.34
C ALA A 42 7.36 -26.35 6.43
N VAL A 43 6.34 -25.56 6.78
CA VAL A 43 5.21 -26.06 7.56
C VAL A 43 4.36 -26.88 6.59
N GLY A 44 4.56 -28.20 6.61
CA GLY A 44 3.81 -29.13 5.77
C GLY A 44 2.31 -28.96 5.95
N HIS A 45 1.61 -28.65 4.87
CA HIS A 45 0.17 -28.81 4.80
C HIS A 45 -0.14 -30.30 4.72
N GLY A 46 -0.54 -30.88 5.85
CA GLY A 46 -1.13 -32.21 5.89
C GLY A 46 -2.43 -32.23 5.09
N ASN A 47 -2.47 -33.07 4.07
CA ASN A 47 -3.67 -33.38 3.31
C ASN A 47 -4.50 -34.42 4.11
N PRO A 48 -5.81 -34.26 4.33
CA PRO A 48 -6.60 -35.25 5.03
C PRO A 48 -7.12 -36.31 4.05
N GLN A 49 -6.57 -37.52 4.13
CA GLN A 49 -7.25 -38.75 3.69
C GLN A 49 -7.28 -39.75 4.85
N HIS A 50 -8.49 -40.07 5.29
CA HIS A 50 -8.86 -41.13 6.24
C HIS A 50 -9.00 -42.48 5.48
N PRO A 51 -9.17 -43.64 6.15
CA PRO A 51 -8.46 -44.23 7.29
C PRO A 51 -7.83 -45.60 6.90
N SER A 52 -6.82 -46.04 7.64
CA SER A 52 -6.72 -47.45 8.06
C SER A 52 -5.88 -47.56 9.33
N GLU A 53 -6.40 -48.41 10.21
CA GLU A 53 -6.10 -48.63 11.62
C GLU A 53 -4.96 -49.64 11.77
N VAL A 54 -3.91 -49.34 12.57
CA VAL A 54 -3.19 -50.29 13.46
C VAL A 54 -2.49 -49.50 14.58
N GLN A 55 -2.74 -49.93 15.82
CA GLN A 55 -2.15 -49.45 17.08
C GLN A 55 -0.66 -49.85 17.25
N ASN A 56 0.18 -48.98 17.83
CA ASN A 56 0.81 -49.19 19.15
C ASN A 56 1.78 -48.06 19.56
N ASP A 57 1.45 -47.44 20.71
CA ASP A 57 2.28 -47.03 21.85
C ASP A 57 3.71 -46.49 21.68
N SER A 58 3.88 -45.19 21.96
CA SER A 58 4.48 -44.70 23.24
C SER A 58 5.05 -43.28 23.13
N SER A 59 4.47 -42.38 23.94
CA SER A 59 5.19 -41.42 24.80
C SER A 59 6.31 -40.55 24.23
N ALA A 60 5.95 -39.27 23.97
CA ALA A 60 6.74 -38.01 24.01
C ALA A 60 6.46 -37.22 22.71
N ALA A 61 5.72 -36.13 22.69
CA ALA A 61 5.90 -34.94 23.51
C ALA A 61 4.57 -34.22 23.73
N ARG A 62 4.20 -34.08 25.01
CA ARG A 62 3.46 -32.90 25.47
C ARG A 62 4.36 -31.69 25.21
N GLY A 63 3.96 -30.77 24.34
CA GLY A 63 4.72 -29.56 24.09
C GLY A 63 3.91 -28.49 23.37
N GLY A 64 3.27 -27.60 24.14
CA GLY A 64 2.91 -26.27 23.64
C GLY A 64 1.44 -26.04 23.30
N ARG A 65 0.58 -25.96 24.33
CA ARG A 65 -0.61 -25.11 24.27
C ARG A 65 -0.18 -23.71 23.81
N ALA A 66 -0.90 -23.17 22.83
CA ALA A 66 -0.67 -21.89 22.19
C ALA A 66 -0.49 -20.72 23.18
N ASN A 67 0.76 -20.35 23.45
CA ASN A 67 1.16 -19.07 24.04
C ASN A 67 1.55 -18.03 22.94
N GLY A 68 1.23 -18.29 21.67
CA GLY A 68 1.70 -17.54 20.49
C GLY A 68 1.17 -16.11 20.31
N ALA A 69 0.56 -15.53 21.35
CA ALA A 69 -0.09 -14.23 21.31
C ALA A 69 0.84 -13.04 21.65
N SER A 70 1.99 -13.28 22.30
CA SER A 70 2.83 -12.22 22.87
C SER A 70 4.26 -12.17 22.33
N GLN A 71 4.67 -13.12 21.48
CA GLN A 71 6.06 -13.18 21.03
C GLN A 71 6.38 -11.97 20.13
N ILE A 72 7.33 -11.17 20.58
CA ILE A 72 7.93 -10.11 19.78
C ILE A 72 8.91 -10.78 18.82
N VAL A 73 8.79 -10.45 17.54
CA VAL A 73 9.64 -10.94 16.45
C VAL A 73 10.36 -9.78 15.78
N ILE A 74 11.44 -10.06 15.06
CA ILE A 74 12.02 -9.13 14.09
C ILE A 74 11.58 -9.58 12.70
N ALA A 75 10.73 -8.80 12.04
CA ALA A 75 10.26 -9.06 10.68
C ALA A 75 10.75 -7.94 9.78
N CYS A 76 11.40 -8.26 8.65
CA CYS A 76 11.94 -7.26 7.71
C CYS A 76 12.72 -6.12 8.39
N GLY A 77 13.50 -6.45 9.44
CA GLY A 77 14.29 -5.50 10.23
C GLY A 77 13.52 -4.66 11.25
N GLU A 78 12.23 -4.90 11.47
CA GLU A 78 11.38 -4.17 12.42
C GLU A 78 10.85 -5.07 13.55
N ARG A 79 10.84 -4.53 14.78
CA ARG A 79 10.25 -5.19 15.95
C ARG A 79 8.73 -5.17 15.84
N ALA A 80 8.12 -6.35 15.79
CA ALA A 80 6.69 -6.49 15.60
C ALA A 80 6.11 -7.69 16.35
N ARG A 81 4.79 -7.81 16.30
CA ARG A 81 4.03 -9.01 16.68
C ARG A 81 3.34 -9.57 15.44
N PRO A 82 3.05 -10.88 15.41
CA PRO A 82 2.16 -11.44 14.40
C PRO A 82 0.85 -10.65 14.31
N ALA A 83 0.43 -10.31 13.09
CA ALA A 83 -0.88 -9.70 12.88
C ALA A 83 -2.00 -10.66 13.29
N ARG A 84 -3.18 -10.11 13.54
CA ARG A 84 -4.39 -10.87 13.86
C ARG A 84 -5.55 -10.43 12.98
N PRO A 85 -6.67 -11.16 12.94
CA PRO A 85 -7.89 -10.63 12.34
C PRO A 85 -8.27 -9.26 12.92
N PRO A 86 -8.82 -8.35 12.08
CA PRO A 86 -9.17 -8.56 10.67
C PRO A 86 -7.99 -8.43 9.69
N TYR A 87 -6.83 -7.94 10.14
CA TYR A 87 -5.69 -7.55 9.30
C TYR A 87 -5.13 -8.70 8.46
N THR A 88 -5.00 -9.89 9.04
CA THR A 88 -4.54 -11.09 8.32
C THR A 88 -5.49 -11.50 7.21
N ASN A 89 -6.81 -11.35 7.42
CA ASN A 89 -7.82 -11.74 6.43
C ASN A 89 -7.85 -10.75 5.26
N ILE A 90 -7.70 -9.46 5.56
CA ILE A 90 -7.58 -8.41 4.54
C ILE A 90 -6.38 -8.71 3.64
N MET A 91 -5.20 -8.94 4.24
CA MET A 91 -4.00 -9.23 3.45
C MET A 91 -4.06 -10.54 2.70
N ALA A 92 -4.68 -11.58 3.25
CA ALA A 92 -4.90 -12.82 2.50
C ALA A 92 -5.75 -12.58 1.24
N THR A 93 -6.78 -11.74 1.35
CA THR A 93 -7.64 -11.36 0.22
C THR A 93 -6.86 -10.57 -0.82
N LEU A 94 -6.09 -9.55 -0.39
CA LEU A 94 -5.28 -8.74 -1.29
C LEU A 94 -4.19 -9.56 -2.00
N ASN A 95 -3.50 -10.44 -1.26
CA ASN A 95 -2.52 -11.37 -1.81
C ASN A 95 -3.14 -12.29 -2.87
N SER A 96 -4.36 -12.78 -2.62
CA SER A 96 -5.05 -13.68 -3.56
C SER A 96 -5.37 -12.99 -4.89
N ILE A 97 -5.80 -11.73 -4.88
CA ILE A 97 -6.17 -11.01 -6.11
C ILE A 97 -4.95 -10.66 -6.96
N TRP A 98 -3.86 -10.30 -6.29
CA TRP A 98 -2.66 -9.81 -6.96
C TRP A 98 -1.59 -10.89 -7.17
N GLY A 99 -1.84 -12.13 -6.75
CA GLY A 99 -0.86 -13.22 -6.84
C GLY A 99 0.42 -12.93 -6.03
N THR A 100 0.30 -12.25 -4.89
CA THR A 100 1.44 -11.87 -4.05
C THR A 100 1.50 -12.67 -2.75
N HIS A 101 2.60 -12.51 -2.02
CA HIS A 101 2.83 -13.18 -0.74
C HIS A 101 3.26 -12.18 0.35
N ALA A 102 2.71 -10.96 0.31
CA ALA A 102 3.03 -9.94 1.31
C ALA A 102 2.59 -10.39 2.71
N ARG A 103 3.45 -10.15 3.70
CA ARG A 103 3.20 -10.53 5.10
C ARG A 103 2.85 -9.31 5.91
N ILE A 104 1.90 -9.43 6.83
CA ILE A 104 1.49 -8.31 7.69
C ILE A 104 1.82 -8.56 9.16
N TYR A 105 2.30 -7.52 9.81
CA TYR A 105 2.68 -7.54 11.21
C TYR A 105 2.18 -6.31 11.96
N GLN A 106 1.91 -6.48 13.26
CA GLN A 106 1.64 -5.35 14.14
C GLN A 106 2.97 -4.77 14.63
N SER A 107 3.36 -3.60 14.12
CA SER A 107 4.52 -2.87 14.59
C SER A 107 4.41 -2.49 16.07
N LEU A 108 5.54 -2.53 16.77
CA LEU A 108 5.66 -1.94 18.10
C LEU A 108 5.96 -0.43 18.05
N ALA A 109 6.46 0.09 16.92
CA ALA A 109 6.68 1.50 16.72
C ALA A 109 5.33 2.23 16.55
N PRO A 110 5.17 3.46 17.08
CA PRO A 110 3.94 4.24 16.96
C PRO A 110 3.85 4.94 15.59
N THR A 111 4.12 4.22 14.51
CA THR A 111 4.11 4.74 13.14
C THR A 111 2.82 4.37 12.41
N GLY A 112 2.56 5.08 11.30
CA GLY A 112 1.50 4.74 10.37
C GLY A 112 1.75 3.39 9.68
N PRO A 113 0.74 2.89 8.96
CA PRO A 113 0.92 1.83 7.99
C PRO A 113 2.11 2.14 7.08
N HIS A 114 2.92 1.12 6.79
CA HIS A 114 4.05 1.25 5.87
C HIS A 114 4.51 -0.12 5.38
N ALA A 115 4.98 -0.17 4.14
CA ALA A 115 5.69 -1.31 3.57
C ALA A 115 7.20 -1.27 3.86
N ARG A 116 7.86 -2.44 3.89
CA ARG A 116 9.31 -2.59 3.99
C ARG A 116 9.87 -3.58 2.98
N ARG A 117 11.16 -3.39 2.65
CA ARG A 117 11.96 -4.36 1.88
C ARG A 117 11.84 -5.74 2.54
N GLY A 118 11.73 -6.79 1.72
CA GLY A 118 11.46 -8.16 2.18
C GLY A 118 9.97 -8.54 2.18
N GLY A 119 9.10 -7.66 1.65
CA GLY A 119 7.67 -7.97 1.43
C GLY A 119 6.84 -7.98 2.71
N CYS A 120 7.18 -7.12 3.67
CA CYS A 120 6.42 -6.95 4.90
C CYS A 120 5.63 -5.63 4.88
N ILE A 121 4.39 -5.68 5.37
CA ILE A 121 3.53 -4.53 5.66
C ILE A 121 3.34 -4.46 7.17
N PHE A 122 3.47 -3.27 7.72
CA PHE A 122 3.35 -3.02 9.16
C PHE A 122 2.17 -2.12 9.45
N TYR A 123 1.56 -2.31 10.61
CA TYR A 123 0.58 -1.38 11.16
C TYR A 123 0.72 -1.27 12.68
N ASN A 124 0.32 -0.12 13.23
CA ASN A 124 0.17 0.03 14.67
C ASN A 124 -1.31 0.19 15.04
N ARG A 125 -1.83 -0.67 15.93
CA ARG A 125 -3.25 -0.62 16.34
C ARG A 125 -3.66 0.70 16.98
N LYS A 126 -2.78 1.32 17.77
CA LYS A 126 -3.07 2.61 18.42
C LYS A 126 -3.12 3.72 17.37
N PHE A 127 -2.17 3.72 16.44
CA PHE A 127 -2.16 4.68 15.33
C PHE A 127 -3.41 4.53 14.46
N LEU A 128 -3.73 3.30 14.01
CA LEU A 128 -4.93 3.06 13.19
C LEU A 128 -6.22 3.45 13.92
N GLY A 129 -6.34 3.11 15.20
CA GLY A 129 -7.52 3.51 15.99
C GLY A 129 -7.62 5.02 16.15
N PHE A 130 -6.49 5.72 16.27
CA PHE A 130 -6.45 7.18 16.30
C PHE A 130 -6.82 7.80 14.94
N LEU A 131 -6.28 7.28 13.84
CA LEU A 131 -6.61 7.71 12.48
C LEU A 131 -8.10 7.54 12.19
N THR A 132 -8.63 6.32 12.31
CA THR A 132 -10.01 6.04 11.87
C THR A 132 -11.06 6.65 12.78
N ARG A 133 -10.86 6.63 14.11
CA ARG A 133 -11.87 7.14 15.05
C ARG A 133 -11.76 8.63 15.32
N LYS A 134 -10.55 9.13 15.54
CA LYS A 134 -10.34 10.51 16.00
C LYS A 134 -10.20 11.48 14.84
N TRP A 135 -9.47 11.11 13.80
CA TRP A 135 -9.29 11.99 12.63
C TRP A 135 -10.43 11.91 11.65
N MET A 136 -10.79 10.69 11.27
CA MET A 136 -11.82 10.49 10.24
C MET A 136 -13.24 10.45 10.82
N GLY A 137 -13.37 10.28 12.14
CA GLY A 137 -14.69 10.22 12.78
C GLY A 137 -15.48 8.95 12.48
N ILE A 138 -14.87 7.89 11.95
CA ILE A 138 -15.55 6.62 11.68
C ILE A 138 -15.84 5.93 13.02
N ARG A 139 -17.12 5.84 13.37
CA ARG A 139 -17.58 5.26 14.65
C ARG A 139 -18.05 3.82 14.51
N ASN A 140 -18.67 3.48 13.39
CA ASN A 140 -19.17 2.15 13.11
C ASN A 140 -18.02 1.22 12.69
N PRO A 141 -17.80 0.08 13.37
CA PRO A 141 -16.78 -0.88 12.99
C PRO A 141 -16.88 -1.40 11.55
N GLU A 142 -18.09 -1.50 10.99
CA GLU A 142 -18.29 -1.96 9.62
C GLU A 142 -17.75 -0.94 8.59
N ASP A 143 -17.89 0.35 8.89
CA ASP A 143 -17.42 1.44 8.01
C ASP A 143 -15.89 1.59 8.08
N VAL A 144 -15.23 1.04 9.12
CA VAL A 144 -13.76 1.01 9.22
C VAL A 144 -13.17 0.00 8.23
N ARG A 145 -13.90 -1.06 7.88
CA ARG A 145 -13.35 -2.16 7.10
C ARG A 145 -12.96 -1.73 5.68
N PRO A 146 -13.79 -1.03 4.88
CA PRO A 146 -13.37 -0.46 3.60
C PRO A 146 -12.09 0.35 3.72
N MET A 147 -11.98 1.19 4.76
CA MET A 147 -10.81 2.05 4.97
C MET A 147 -9.54 1.24 5.23
N LEU A 148 -9.63 0.14 5.97
CA LEU A 148 -8.49 -0.77 6.14
C LEU A 148 -8.08 -1.44 4.82
N TYR A 149 -9.03 -1.78 3.95
CA TYR A 149 -8.70 -2.28 2.62
C TYR A 149 -7.97 -1.22 1.79
N ALA A 150 -8.44 0.03 1.77
CA ALA A 150 -7.77 1.12 1.05
C ALA A 150 -6.31 1.29 1.53
N ILE A 151 -6.13 1.41 2.85
CA ILE A 151 -4.82 1.54 3.49
C ILE A 151 -3.88 0.39 3.09
N PHE A 152 -4.30 -0.86 3.25
CA PHE A 152 -3.41 -2.00 2.98
C PHE A 152 -3.23 -2.29 1.50
N ALA A 153 -4.18 -1.93 0.64
CA ALA A 153 -4.00 -1.98 -0.80
C ALA A 153 -2.94 -0.95 -1.23
N HIS A 154 -2.94 0.27 -0.67
CA HIS A 154 -1.89 1.26 -0.90
C HIS A 154 -0.51 0.71 -0.51
N GLU A 155 -0.36 0.16 0.70
CA GLU A 155 0.92 -0.43 1.14
C GLU A 155 1.36 -1.61 0.26
N LEU A 156 0.41 -2.41 -0.22
CA LEU A 156 0.70 -3.48 -1.17
C LEU A 156 1.13 -2.92 -2.53
N GLY A 157 0.57 -1.80 -2.97
CA GLY A 157 0.95 -1.09 -4.19
C GLY A 157 2.45 -0.79 -4.22
N HIS A 158 3.00 -0.26 -3.12
CA HIS A 158 4.45 -0.05 -3.01
C HIS A 158 5.29 -1.32 -3.21
N LEU A 159 4.79 -2.48 -2.77
CA LEU A 159 5.47 -3.76 -2.97
C LEU A 159 5.33 -4.25 -4.41
N VAL A 160 4.12 -4.18 -4.98
CA VAL A 160 3.81 -4.61 -6.36
C VAL A 160 4.55 -3.75 -7.39
N HIS A 161 4.61 -2.45 -7.18
CA HIS A 161 5.33 -1.52 -8.05
C HIS A 161 6.83 -1.50 -7.81
N HIS A 162 7.34 -2.27 -6.83
CA HIS A 162 8.75 -2.35 -6.47
C HIS A 162 9.36 -1.03 -6.01
N ASP A 163 8.58 -0.17 -5.36
CA ASP A 163 9.00 1.17 -4.90
C ASP A 163 10.14 1.16 -3.89
N LEU A 164 10.29 0.05 -3.17
CA LEU A 164 11.34 -0.13 -2.17
C LEU A 164 12.63 -0.69 -2.78
N SER A 165 12.62 -1.06 -4.07
CA SER A 165 13.79 -1.60 -4.76
C SER A 165 14.76 -0.49 -5.20
N PRO A 166 16.06 -0.79 -5.38
CA PRO A 166 17.01 0.16 -5.96
C PRO A 166 16.61 0.64 -7.36
N ALA A 167 15.88 -0.18 -8.13
CA ALA A 167 15.47 0.16 -9.49
C ALA A 167 14.55 1.39 -9.57
N ARG A 168 13.81 1.68 -8.49
CA ARG A 168 12.92 2.84 -8.38
C ARG A 168 13.44 3.92 -7.44
N ALA A 169 14.72 3.88 -7.06
CA ALA A 169 15.29 4.87 -6.13
C ALA A 169 15.26 6.31 -6.68
N ASN A 170 15.25 6.48 -8.01
CA ASN A 170 15.21 7.78 -8.67
C ASN A 170 13.78 8.24 -9.01
N VAL A 171 12.75 7.44 -8.74
CA VAL A 171 11.36 7.86 -8.92
C VAL A 171 10.98 8.79 -7.76
N PRO A 172 10.44 9.99 -8.02
CA PRO A 172 10.01 10.90 -6.97
C PRO A 172 9.06 10.22 -5.96
N ILE A 173 9.19 10.57 -4.68
CA ILE A 173 8.32 10.03 -3.61
C ILE A 173 6.85 10.27 -3.97
N GLU A 174 6.51 11.50 -4.34
CA GLU A 174 5.16 11.88 -4.76
C GLU A 174 4.60 10.94 -5.83
N GLN A 175 5.38 10.66 -6.88
CA GLN A 175 4.93 9.76 -7.94
C GLN A 175 4.68 8.33 -7.43
N ARG A 176 5.53 7.82 -6.53
CA ARG A 176 5.35 6.48 -5.94
C ARG A 176 4.09 6.41 -5.06
N GLU A 177 3.82 7.44 -4.28
CA GLU A 177 2.61 7.55 -3.47
C GLU A 177 1.34 7.60 -4.33
N LEU A 178 1.35 8.41 -5.40
CA LEU A 178 0.21 8.49 -6.34
C LEU A 178 -0.02 7.18 -7.08
N GLU A 179 1.03 6.47 -7.50
CA GLU A 179 0.90 5.14 -8.10
C GLU A 179 0.32 4.12 -7.11
N ALA A 180 0.74 4.15 -5.84
CA ALA A 180 0.18 3.29 -4.80
C ALA A 180 -1.29 3.64 -4.46
N ASP A 181 -1.69 4.91 -4.48
CA ASP A 181 -3.08 5.34 -4.34
C ASP A 181 -3.95 4.87 -5.51
N ARG A 182 -3.46 5.01 -6.74
CA ARG A 182 -4.12 4.48 -7.94
C ARG A 182 -4.30 2.97 -7.84
N PHE A 183 -3.27 2.25 -7.43
CA PHE A 183 -3.36 0.81 -7.19
C PHE A 183 -4.43 0.46 -6.15
N ALA A 184 -4.53 1.24 -5.06
CA ALA A 184 -5.56 1.05 -4.05
C ALA A 184 -6.97 1.21 -4.62
N GLY A 185 -7.23 2.29 -5.37
CA GLY A 185 -8.51 2.52 -6.03
C GLY A 185 -8.89 1.38 -6.98
N TYR A 186 -7.94 0.95 -7.82
CA TYR A 186 -8.12 -0.18 -8.73
C TYR A 186 -8.50 -1.46 -7.97
N THR A 187 -7.76 -1.77 -6.91
CA THR A 187 -7.96 -2.96 -6.08
C THR A 187 -9.35 -2.97 -5.43
N LEU A 188 -9.82 -1.83 -4.94
CA LEU A 188 -11.10 -1.74 -4.24
C LEU A 188 -12.28 -1.94 -5.18
N TRP A 189 -12.19 -1.47 -6.44
CA TRP A 189 -13.17 -1.82 -7.46
C TRP A 189 -13.24 -3.33 -7.72
N GLN A 190 -12.07 -3.99 -7.89
CA GLN A 190 -12.00 -5.45 -8.10
C GLN A 190 -12.65 -6.23 -6.94
N LEU A 191 -12.57 -5.70 -5.73
CA LEU A 191 -13.20 -6.26 -4.53
C LEU A 191 -14.69 -5.94 -4.38
N SER A 192 -15.28 -5.17 -5.31
CA SER A 192 -16.63 -4.61 -5.18
C SER A 192 -16.83 -3.80 -3.89
N ILE A 193 -15.76 -3.20 -3.36
CA ILE A 193 -15.82 -2.33 -2.19
C ILE A 193 -16.08 -0.91 -2.70
N ARG A 194 -17.27 -0.41 -2.40
CA ARG A 194 -17.64 0.97 -2.72
C ARG A 194 -17.13 1.92 -1.65
N PHE A 195 -16.83 3.13 -2.08
CA PHE A 195 -16.48 4.24 -1.21
C PHE A 195 -17.40 5.41 -1.45
N ASP A 196 -17.75 6.10 -0.37
CA ASP A 196 -18.31 7.43 -0.45
C ASP A 196 -17.18 8.43 -0.77
N ALA A 197 -17.43 9.32 -1.74
CA ALA A 197 -16.42 10.27 -2.20
C ALA A 197 -16.02 11.28 -1.10
N GLU A 198 -16.94 11.63 -0.19
CA GLU A 198 -16.64 12.54 0.93
C GLU A 198 -15.76 11.85 1.99
N GLU A 199 -15.99 10.57 2.25
CA GLU A 199 -15.13 9.75 3.13
C GLU A 199 -13.72 9.61 2.56
N LEU A 200 -13.61 9.36 1.25
CA LEU A 200 -12.34 9.25 0.53
C LEU A 200 -11.57 10.57 0.55
N ALA A 201 -12.24 11.69 0.26
CA ALA A 201 -11.64 13.02 0.31
C ALA A 201 -11.18 13.37 1.74
N THR A 202 -11.96 12.99 2.76
CA THR A 202 -11.59 13.19 4.17
C THR A 202 -10.34 12.39 4.54
N TYR A 203 -10.26 11.13 4.12
CA TYR A 203 -9.07 10.30 4.31
C TYR A 203 -7.83 10.93 3.67
N TYR A 204 -7.90 11.25 2.38
CA TYR A 204 -6.74 11.76 1.65
C TYR A 204 -6.30 13.16 2.08
N ARG A 205 -7.22 13.98 2.58
CA ARG A 205 -6.85 15.22 3.27
C ARG A 205 -6.04 14.96 4.54
N VAL A 206 -6.31 13.86 5.26
CA VAL A 206 -5.59 13.50 6.50
C VAL A 206 -4.28 12.80 6.22
N VAL A 207 -4.17 11.95 5.19
CA VAL A 207 -2.94 11.20 4.90
C VAL A 207 -2.03 11.85 3.86
N GLY A 208 -2.53 12.83 3.11
CA GLY A 208 -1.72 13.67 2.24
C GLY A 208 -0.85 14.66 3.01
N ASP A 209 -0.04 15.41 2.27
CA ASP A 209 0.87 16.43 2.81
C ASP A 209 0.14 17.58 3.55
N ASP A 210 -1.19 17.64 3.41
CA ASP A 210 -2.08 18.61 4.06
C ASP A 210 -2.16 18.43 5.59
N PHE A 211 -1.73 17.28 6.14
CA PHE A 211 -1.88 16.99 7.58
C PHE A 211 -0.65 16.44 8.30
N PHE A 212 0.10 15.48 7.70
CA PHE A 212 1.31 14.90 8.33
C PHE A 212 2.60 15.67 8.02
N GLY A 213 2.47 16.87 7.49
CA GLY A 213 3.55 17.81 7.24
C GLY A 213 4.02 17.76 5.80
N ALA A 214 3.92 18.91 5.13
CA ALA A 214 4.36 19.19 3.76
C ALA A 214 5.88 19.02 3.50
N ARG A 215 6.59 18.24 4.31
CA ARG A 215 8.04 18.02 4.22
C ARG A 215 8.42 16.67 3.62
N ASN A 216 7.45 15.78 3.41
CA ASN A 216 7.72 14.41 2.96
C ASN A 216 7.46 14.20 1.46
N ASN A 217 6.88 15.20 0.77
CA ASN A 217 6.58 15.16 -0.67
C ASN A 217 5.74 13.93 -1.06
N HIS A 218 4.68 13.62 -0.30
CA HIS A 218 3.74 12.56 -0.66
C HIS A 218 2.68 13.00 -1.68
N GLY A 219 2.64 14.30 -1.99
CA GLY A 219 1.58 14.91 -2.79
C GLY A 219 0.46 15.47 -1.93
N SER A 220 -0.27 16.44 -2.48
CA SER A 220 -1.45 17.00 -1.81
C SER A 220 -2.56 15.96 -1.67
N GLY A 221 -3.43 16.13 -0.67
CA GLY A 221 -4.60 15.25 -0.50
C GLY A 221 -5.49 15.22 -1.74
N LYS A 222 -5.57 16.34 -2.48
CA LYS A 222 -6.30 16.39 -3.76
C LYS A 222 -5.68 15.49 -4.83
N GLN A 223 -4.36 15.54 -5.01
CA GLN A 223 -3.68 14.69 -6.01
C GLN A 223 -3.83 13.21 -5.65
N ARG A 224 -3.66 12.87 -4.37
CA ARG A 224 -3.79 11.50 -3.87
C ARG A 224 -5.21 10.95 -4.04
N ALA A 225 -6.23 11.75 -3.71
CA ALA A 225 -7.64 11.39 -3.96
C ALA A 225 -7.92 11.18 -5.47
N GLN A 226 -7.43 12.08 -6.32
CA GLN A 226 -7.58 11.93 -7.76
C GLN A 226 -6.90 10.64 -8.27
N ALA A 227 -5.69 10.34 -7.83
CA ALA A 227 -4.99 9.13 -8.25
C ALA A 227 -5.77 7.86 -7.86
N PHE A 228 -6.35 7.82 -6.67
CA PHE A 228 -7.24 6.74 -6.26
C PHE A 228 -8.47 6.62 -7.18
N GLU A 229 -9.15 7.73 -7.44
CA GLU A 229 -10.32 7.76 -8.34
C GLU A 229 -9.96 7.27 -9.74
N ASP A 230 -8.83 7.70 -10.29
CA ASP A 230 -8.32 7.26 -11.59
C ASP A 230 -8.15 5.74 -11.62
N GLY A 231 -7.59 5.15 -10.56
CA GLY A 231 -7.40 3.71 -10.44
C GLY A 231 -8.71 2.93 -10.38
N TYR A 232 -9.66 3.43 -9.59
CA TYR A 232 -11.00 2.88 -9.49
C TYR A 232 -11.71 2.90 -10.85
N ASP A 233 -11.58 4.00 -11.58
CA ASP A 233 -12.16 4.17 -12.92
C ASP A 233 -11.50 3.30 -13.99
N LEU A 234 -10.18 3.12 -13.96
CA LEU A 234 -9.47 2.17 -14.83
C LEU A 234 -10.07 0.77 -14.69
N ALA A 235 -10.20 0.29 -13.45
CA ALA A 235 -10.77 -1.02 -13.18
C ALA A 235 -12.24 -1.12 -13.61
N ARG A 236 -13.02 -0.06 -13.38
CA ARG A 236 -14.43 0.07 -13.84
C ARG A 236 -14.56 -0.01 -15.35
N MET A 237 -13.61 0.53 -16.08
CA MET A 237 -13.57 0.46 -17.55
C MET A 237 -12.99 -0.85 -18.09
N GLY A 238 -12.55 -1.77 -17.22
CA GLY A 238 -11.89 -3.02 -17.63
C GLY A 238 -10.50 -2.81 -18.23
N LEU A 239 -9.86 -1.67 -17.94
CA LEU A 239 -8.49 -1.37 -18.36
C LEU A 239 -7.50 -1.96 -17.35
N PRO A 240 -6.24 -2.25 -17.75
CA PRO A 240 -5.23 -2.77 -16.82
C PRO A 240 -4.80 -1.71 -15.79
N GLU A 241 -4.35 -2.15 -14.61
CA GLU A 241 -3.88 -1.27 -13.53
C GLU A 241 -2.67 -0.42 -13.93
N SER A 242 -1.78 -0.97 -14.75
CA SER A 242 -0.61 -0.28 -15.30
C SER A 242 -0.43 -0.63 -16.77
N ASN A 243 0.18 0.30 -17.51
CA ASN A 243 0.37 0.23 -18.98
C ASN A 243 1.31 -0.90 -19.47
N GLY A 244 1.56 -1.97 -18.70
CA GLY A 244 2.60 -2.92 -19.11
C GLY A 244 2.66 -4.32 -18.50
N GLN A 245 1.96 -4.66 -17.41
CA GLN A 245 1.93 -6.06 -16.96
C GLN A 245 0.57 -6.44 -16.39
N PRO A 246 -0.09 -7.49 -16.93
CA PRO A 246 -1.20 -8.08 -16.22
C PRO A 246 -0.70 -8.60 -14.87
N ALA A 247 -1.49 -8.43 -13.81
CA ALA A 247 -1.32 -9.20 -12.59
C ALA A 247 -1.33 -10.68 -13.02
N ALA A 248 -0.18 -11.35 -12.90
CA ALA A 248 -0.08 -12.75 -13.25
C ALA A 248 -1.09 -13.54 -12.37
N GLY A 249 -2.22 -13.94 -12.94
CA GLY A 249 -3.18 -14.79 -12.24
C GLY A 249 -4.67 -14.54 -12.49
N LEU A 250 -5.07 -13.42 -13.11
CA LEU A 250 -6.49 -13.20 -13.43
C LEU A 250 -6.69 -13.17 -14.94
N SER A 251 -6.82 -14.36 -15.52
CA SER A 251 -7.53 -14.51 -16.78
C SER A 251 -8.97 -14.03 -16.54
N ALA A 252 -9.39 -13.01 -17.28
CA ALA A 252 -10.80 -12.63 -17.34
C ALA A 252 -11.64 -13.85 -17.79
N PRO A 253 -12.87 -14.04 -17.29
CA PRO A 253 -13.83 -14.96 -17.89
C PRO A 253 -14.18 -14.55 -19.32
#